data_AF-A0A2M9MMU4-F1
#
_entry.id   AF-A0A2M9MMU4-F1
#
_cell.length_a   1.000
_cell.length_b   1.000
_cell.length_c   1.000
_cell.angle_alpha   90.00
_cell.angle_beta   90.00
_cell.angle_gamma   90.00
#
_symmetry.space_group_name_H-M   'P 1'
#
loop_
_entity.id
_entity.type
_entity.pdbx_description
1 polymer ?
#
loop_
_entity_poly.entity_id
_entity_poly.type
_entity_poly.pdbx_seq_one_letter_code
_entity_poly.pdbx_strand_id
1 'polypeptide(L)'
;MIVHMFYYGIRYIVFFKKILMRLEESDMMENIKENINVGEIWFADLGKKEGSVQSGRRPVIVMFNHDYSPLIGIVPLTSKVKKKFPVHVDFFTYEGLKEDSTALVEQITTLHYSNFKFKITEVTPKKMNLLKKAYLIHTGIEIPPELL
;
A
#
# COMPACT_ATOMS: atom_id res chain seq x y z
N MET A 1 52.14 -18.27 -0.52
CA MET A 1 51.18 -18.85 0.45
C MET A 1 50.44 -17.77 1.26
N ILE A 2 51.14 -16.81 1.89
CA ILE A 2 50.54 -15.75 2.73
C ILE A 2 49.59 -14.80 1.96
N VAL A 3 49.96 -14.36 0.75
CA VAL A 3 49.12 -13.47 -0.08
C VAL A 3 47.77 -14.12 -0.45
N HIS A 4 47.79 -15.44 -0.65
CA HIS A 4 46.57 -16.22 -0.94
C HIS A 4 45.64 -16.20 0.29
N MET A 5 46.16 -16.50 1.49
CA MET A 5 45.38 -16.43 2.74
C MET A 5 44.78 -15.04 3.02
N PHE A 6 45.53 -13.96 2.78
CA PHE A 6 45.01 -12.59 2.93
C PHE A 6 43.87 -12.31 1.95
N TYR A 7 43.98 -12.75 0.71
CA TYR A 7 42.93 -12.59 -0.30
C TYR A 7 41.62 -13.31 0.08
N TYR A 8 41.70 -14.54 0.60
CA TYR A 8 40.52 -15.25 1.10
C TYR A 8 39.93 -14.59 2.35
N GLY A 9 40.76 -14.09 3.27
CA GLY A 9 40.30 -13.35 4.46
C GLY A 9 39.51 -12.09 4.10
N ILE A 10 40.03 -11.27 3.17
CA ILE A 10 39.33 -10.06 2.69
C ILE A 10 38.02 -10.43 1.97
N ARG A 11 38.03 -11.46 1.10
CA ARG A 11 36.79 -11.93 0.45
C ARG A 11 35.76 -12.42 1.46
N TYR A 12 36.19 -13.10 2.52
CA TYR A 12 35.31 -13.58 3.58
C TYR A 12 34.66 -12.43 4.35
N ILE A 13 35.43 -11.38 4.70
CA ILE A 13 34.91 -10.19 5.39
C ILE A 13 33.90 -9.45 4.50
N VAL A 14 34.20 -9.26 3.21
CA VAL A 14 33.27 -8.62 2.27
C VAL A 14 32.00 -9.45 2.08
N PHE A 15 32.13 -10.77 1.99
CA PHE A 15 31.00 -11.69 1.90
C PHE A 15 30.11 -11.62 3.15
N PHE A 16 30.70 -11.66 4.34
CA PHE A 16 29.98 -11.60 5.61
C PHE A 16 29.29 -10.24 5.80
N LYS A 17 29.96 -9.13 5.46
CA LYS A 17 29.36 -7.79 5.50
C LYS A 17 28.14 -7.69 4.57
N LYS A 18 28.19 -8.33 3.40
CA LYS A 18 27.06 -8.35 2.45
C LYS A 18 25.87 -9.15 2.97
N ILE A 19 26.12 -10.25 3.70
CA ILE A 19 25.07 -11.02 4.37
C ILE A 19 24.43 -10.18 5.47
N LEU A 20 25.24 -9.55 6.33
CA LEU A 20 24.74 -8.72 7.43
C LEU A 20 23.85 -7.58 6.92
N MET A 21 24.28 -6.88 5.86
CA MET A 21 23.47 -5.83 5.22
C MET A 21 22.11 -6.35 4.74
N ARG A 22 22.05 -7.55 4.16
CA ARG A 22 20.80 -8.13 3.68
C ARG A 22 19.87 -8.55 4.82
N LEU A 23 20.42 -8.98 5.96
CA LEU A 23 19.66 -9.30 7.17
C LEU A 23 19.08 -8.02 7.81
N GLU A 24 19.86 -6.94 7.89
CA GLU A 24 19.37 -5.65 8.37
C GLU A 24 18.27 -5.09 7.46
N GLU A 25 18.42 -5.19 6.13
CA GLU A 25 17.38 -4.79 5.18
C GLU A 25 16.10 -5.61 5.35
N SER A 26 16.18 -6.93 5.58
CA SER A 26 14.98 -7.76 5.80
C SER A 26 14.24 -7.37 7.08
N ASP A 27 14.97 -7.16 8.18
CA ASP A 27 14.37 -6.79 9.47
C ASP A 27 13.71 -5.41 9.38
N MET A 28 14.37 -4.44 8.73
CA MET A 28 13.80 -3.12 8.50
C MET A 28 12.51 -3.20 7.65
N MET A 29 12.52 -4.04 6.62
CA MET A 29 11.38 -4.23 5.72
C MET A 29 10.20 -4.93 6.40
N GLU A 30 10.45 -5.88 7.28
CA GLU A 30 9.43 -6.53 8.11
C GLU A 30 8.79 -5.52 9.08
N ASN A 31 9.60 -4.70 9.75
CA ASN A 31 9.12 -3.60 10.61
C ASN A 31 8.23 -2.60 9.84
N ILE A 32 8.58 -2.26 8.59
CA ILE A 32 7.74 -1.35 7.78
C ILE A 32 6.35 -1.97 7.56
N LYS A 33 6.29 -3.27 7.25
CA LYS A 33 5.03 -3.96 7.02
C LYS A 33 4.16 -3.99 8.27
N GLU A 34 4.74 -4.27 9.45
CA GLU A 34 4.02 -4.28 10.73
C GLU A 34 3.37 -2.92 11.06
N ASN A 35 3.89 -1.83 10.49
CA ASN A 35 3.39 -0.48 10.70
C ASN A 35 2.31 -0.02 9.70
N ILE A 36 1.89 -0.87 8.75
CA ILE A 36 0.85 -0.52 7.77
C ILE A 36 -0.49 -1.09 8.21
N ASN A 37 -1.42 -0.23 8.65
CA ASN A 37 -2.69 -0.64 9.21
C ASN A 37 -3.88 -0.39 8.28
N VAL A 38 -4.93 -1.20 8.44
CA VAL A 38 -6.20 -1.04 7.71
C VAL A 38 -6.81 0.32 8.05
N GLY A 39 -7.22 1.06 7.02
CA GLY A 39 -7.75 2.41 7.14
C GLY A 39 -6.71 3.52 7.05
N GLU A 40 -5.42 3.21 6.96
CA GLU A 40 -4.43 4.25 6.70
C GLU A 40 -4.44 4.67 5.23
N ILE A 41 -4.17 5.96 5.00
CA ILE A 41 -3.90 6.51 3.68
C ILE A 41 -2.39 6.65 3.54
N TRP A 42 -1.81 6.04 2.52
CA TRP A 42 -0.38 6.03 2.24
C TRP A 42 -0.08 6.59 0.87
N PHE A 43 1.08 7.24 0.72
CA PHE A 43 1.64 7.50 -0.60
C PHE A 43 2.40 6.27 -1.09
N ALA A 44 2.06 5.75 -2.27
CA ALA A 44 2.64 4.51 -2.79
C ALA A 44 2.91 4.57 -4.30
N ASP A 45 3.80 3.71 -4.78
CA ASP A 45 4.14 3.55 -6.20
C ASP A 45 3.44 2.33 -6.81
N LEU A 46 2.45 2.55 -7.68
CA LEU A 46 1.70 1.47 -8.34
C LEU A 46 2.36 1.01 -9.65
N GLY A 47 3.55 1.53 -9.98
CA GLY A 47 4.26 1.23 -11.22
C GLY A 47 3.53 1.73 -12.47
N LYS A 48 3.99 1.30 -13.65
CA LYS A 48 3.35 1.61 -14.93
C LYS A 48 2.37 0.49 -15.30
N LYS A 49 1.13 0.85 -15.63
CA LYS A 49 0.11 -0.10 -16.11
C LYS A 49 -0.54 0.43 -17.37
N GLU A 50 -1.11 -0.46 -18.17
CA GLU A 50 -1.77 -0.12 -19.42
C GLU A 50 -3.27 0.14 -19.22
N GLY A 51 -3.86 0.93 -20.12
CA GLY A 51 -5.28 1.23 -20.12
C GLY A 51 -5.75 2.05 -18.90
N SER A 52 -6.95 1.75 -18.42
CA SER A 52 -7.61 2.49 -17.34
C SER A 52 -7.20 2.05 -15.92
N VAL A 53 -6.29 1.09 -15.81
CA VAL A 53 -5.81 0.57 -14.51
C VAL A 53 -5.01 1.66 -13.78
N GLN A 54 -5.30 1.87 -12.49
CA GLN A 54 -4.58 2.88 -11.72
C GLN A 54 -3.10 2.54 -11.55
N SER A 55 -2.26 3.52 -11.88
CA SER A 55 -0.80 3.42 -12.00
C SER A 55 -0.10 4.69 -11.50
N GLY A 56 1.22 4.68 -11.42
CA GLY A 56 2.03 5.81 -10.96
C GLY A 56 2.01 5.99 -9.45
N ARG A 57 2.63 7.07 -8.99
CA ARG A 57 2.77 7.40 -7.57
C ARG A 57 1.58 8.21 -7.10
N ARG A 58 0.87 7.73 -6.09
CA ARG A 58 -0.37 8.34 -5.62
C ARG A 58 -0.75 7.90 -4.21
N PRO A 59 -1.65 8.65 -3.56
CA PRO A 59 -2.31 8.18 -2.35
C PRO A 59 -3.11 6.89 -2.60
N VAL A 60 -3.08 5.98 -1.63
CA VAL A 60 -3.86 4.74 -1.57
C VAL A 60 -4.41 4.54 -0.18
N ILE A 61 -5.57 3.89 -0.07
CA ILE A 61 -6.16 3.49 1.21
C ILE A 61 -5.91 2.01 1.43
N VAL A 62 -5.42 1.64 2.61
CA VAL A 62 -5.24 0.23 3.01
C VAL A 62 -6.60 -0.37 3.36
N MET A 63 -7.04 -1.35 2.57
CA MET A 63 -8.30 -2.07 2.78
C MET A 63 -8.12 -3.36 3.56
N PHE A 64 -7.01 -4.06 3.38
CA PHE A 64 -6.66 -5.27 4.13
C PHE A 64 -5.15 -5.45 4.22
N ASN A 65 -4.69 -5.95 5.36
CA ASN A 65 -3.30 -6.37 5.59
C ASN A 65 -3.33 -7.72 6.32
N HIS A 66 -2.46 -8.64 5.93
CA HIS A 66 -2.34 -9.96 6.56
C HIS A 66 -0.87 -10.20 6.95
N ASP A 67 -0.66 -10.62 8.19
CA ASP A 67 0.68 -10.88 8.74
C ASP A 67 1.44 -11.95 7.94
N TYR A 68 0.71 -12.86 7.30
CA TYR A 68 1.25 -13.96 6.49
C TYR A 68 1.68 -13.58 5.06
N SER A 69 1.37 -12.37 4.57
CA SER A 69 1.63 -12.00 3.17
C SER A 69 2.33 -10.64 3.05
N PRO A 70 3.37 -10.50 2.21
CA PRO A 70 3.97 -9.20 1.95
C PRO A 70 3.09 -8.29 1.06
N LEU A 71 1.94 -8.80 0.60
CA LEU A 71 0.99 -8.07 -0.23
C LEU A 71 -0.10 -7.44 0.63
N ILE A 72 -0.34 -6.16 0.39
CA ILE A 72 -1.33 -5.35 1.09
C ILE A 72 -2.43 -5.00 0.10
N GLY A 73 -3.68 -5.16 0.51
CA GLY A 73 -4.85 -4.77 -0.26
C GLY A 73 -5.10 -3.28 -0.18
N ILE A 74 -5.18 -2.62 -1.33
CA ILE A 74 -5.32 -1.17 -1.42
C ILE A 74 -6.44 -0.73 -2.37
N VAL A 75 -7.00 0.43 -2.10
CA VAL A 75 -7.84 1.19 -3.03
C VAL A 75 -7.12 2.47 -3.45
N PRO A 76 -6.91 2.72 -4.75
CA PRO A 76 -6.23 3.91 -5.22
C PRO A 76 -7.11 5.15 -5.14
N LEU A 77 -6.50 6.30 -4.81
CA LEU A 77 -7.11 7.62 -4.90
C LEU A 77 -6.77 8.29 -6.24
N THR A 78 -7.67 9.14 -6.72
CA THR A 78 -7.45 10.01 -7.89
C THR A 78 -8.00 11.41 -7.61
N SER A 79 -7.29 12.46 -8.01
CA SER A 79 -7.81 13.83 -8.03
C SER A 79 -8.46 14.21 -9.37
N LYS A 80 -8.31 13.36 -10.39
CA LYS A 80 -9.03 13.55 -11.66
C LYS A 80 -10.53 13.39 -11.42
N VAL A 81 -11.31 14.33 -11.94
CA VAL A 81 -12.76 14.24 -11.97
C VAL A 81 -13.21 12.95 -12.67
N LYS A 82 -14.05 12.18 -12.00
CA LYS A 82 -14.65 10.95 -12.53
C LYS A 82 -16.17 11.08 -12.59
N LYS A 83 -16.79 10.30 -13.49
CA LYS A 83 -18.23 10.08 -13.44
C LYS A 83 -18.55 9.40 -12.10
N LYS A 84 -19.56 9.88 -11.40
CA LYS A 84 -19.96 9.32 -10.11
C LYS A 84 -20.48 7.90 -10.29
N PHE A 85 -19.88 6.95 -9.58
CA PHE A 85 -20.41 5.59 -9.44
C PHE A 85 -20.71 5.26 -7.98
N PRO A 86 -21.62 4.31 -7.69
CA PRO A 86 -21.92 3.86 -6.33
C PRO A 86 -20.72 3.26 -5.58
N VAL A 87 -19.69 2.87 -6.32
CA VAL A 87 -18.42 2.33 -5.83
C VAL A 87 -17.35 3.41 -5.61
N HIS A 88 -17.69 4.68 -5.78
CA HIS A 88 -16.80 5.81 -5.54
C HIS A 88 -17.06 6.40 -4.16
N VAL A 89 -15.97 6.72 -3.46
CA VAL A 89 -16.04 7.42 -2.17
C VAL A 89 -15.17 8.66 -2.24
N ASP A 90 -15.79 9.83 -2.12
CA ASP A 90 -15.08 11.10 -2.20
C ASP A 90 -14.38 11.47 -0.89
N PHE A 91 -13.23 12.12 -0.97
CA PHE A 91 -12.41 12.64 0.12
C PHE A 91 -12.11 14.11 -0.17
N PHE A 92 -13.12 14.96 0.05
CA PHE A 92 -13.02 16.41 -0.10
C PHE A 92 -12.40 17.05 1.14
N THR A 93 -11.48 17.98 0.94
CA THR A 93 -10.78 18.74 2.00
C THR A 93 -10.28 17.84 3.13
N TYR A 94 -9.79 16.65 2.78
CA TYR A 94 -9.41 15.64 3.76
C TYR A 94 -7.99 15.90 4.26
N GLU A 95 -7.79 15.85 5.56
CA GLU A 95 -6.51 16.19 6.19
C GLU A 95 -5.35 15.35 5.61
N GLY A 96 -4.24 16.02 5.27
CA GLY A 96 -3.05 15.40 4.68
C GLY A 96 -3.11 15.16 3.17
N LEU A 97 -4.30 15.15 2.54
CA LEU A 97 -4.41 15.12 1.08
C LEU A 97 -4.25 16.53 0.51
N LYS A 98 -3.39 16.66 -0.51
CA LYS A 98 -3.12 17.95 -1.17
C LYS A 98 -4.27 18.43 -2.06
N GLU A 99 -5.07 17.51 -2.55
CA GLU A 99 -6.14 17.75 -3.51
C GLU A 99 -7.37 16.91 -3.12
N ASP A 100 -8.55 17.43 -3.44
CA ASP A 100 -9.79 16.67 -3.42
C ASP A 100 -9.63 15.38 -4.22
N SER A 101 -9.97 14.27 -3.60
CA SER A 101 -9.68 12.95 -4.16
C SER A 101 -10.92 12.06 -4.11
N THR A 102 -10.99 11.09 -5.03
CA THR A 102 -12.01 10.04 -5.04
C THR A 102 -11.32 8.69 -4.96
N ALA A 103 -11.79 7.84 -4.04
CA ALA A 103 -11.41 6.43 -3.95
C ALA A 103 -12.17 5.62 -4.99
N LEU A 104 -11.44 4.87 -5.81
CA LEU A 104 -11.99 4.02 -6.87
C LEU A 104 -12.03 2.57 -6.40
N VAL A 105 -13.10 2.18 -5.71
CA VAL A 105 -13.19 0.83 -5.11
C VAL A 105 -13.20 -0.26 -6.18
N GLU A 106 -13.69 0.03 -7.38
CA GLU A 106 -13.61 -0.87 -8.54
C GLU A 106 -12.18 -1.10 -9.06
N GLN A 107 -11.21 -0.36 -8.54
CA GLN A 107 -9.79 -0.47 -8.84
C GLN A 107 -8.99 -1.04 -7.66
N ILE A 108 -9.67 -1.69 -6.70
CA ILE A 108 -9.01 -2.40 -5.60
C ILE A 108 -7.98 -3.39 -6.16
N THR A 109 -6.80 -3.44 -5.56
CA THR A 109 -5.71 -4.31 -6.00
C THR A 109 -4.76 -4.61 -4.84
N THR A 110 -3.79 -5.49 -5.06
CA THR A 110 -2.75 -5.79 -4.08
C THR A 110 -1.46 -5.07 -4.45
N LEU A 111 -0.69 -4.69 -3.43
CA LEU A 111 0.59 -4.01 -3.58
C LEU A 111 1.60 -4.55 -2.57
N HIS A 112 2.81 -4.87 -3.02
CA HIS A 112 3.88 -5.26 -2.12
C HIS A 112 4.25 -4.10 -1.17
N TYR A 113 4.46 -4.37 0.12
CA TYR A 113 4.71 -3.32 1.14
C TYR A 113 5.89 -2.39 0.79
N SER A 114 6.91 -2.90 0.08
CA SER A 114 8.08 -2.11 -0.36
C SER A 114 7.74 -0.95 -1.30
N ASN A 115 6.54 -0.95 -1.89
CA ASN A 115 6.08 0.13 -2.76
C ASN A 115 5.40 1.28 -2.00
N PHE A 116 5.10 1.08 -0.71
CA PHE A 116 4.66 2.15 0.18
C PHE A 116 5.83 3.07 0.50
N LYS A 117 5.56 4.37 0.65
CA LYS A 117 6.60 5.40 0.88
C LYS A 117 6.45 6.06 2.24
N PHE A 118 5.30 6.64 2.51
CA PHE A 118 5.02 7.26 3.80
C PHE A 118 3.50 7.30 4.05
N LYS A 119 3.13 7.17 5.32
CA LYS A 119 1.76 7.40 5.79
C LYS A 119 1.42 8.87 5.62
N ILE A 120 0.23 9.15 5.10
CA ILE A 120 -0.32 10.50 4.94
C ILE A 120 -1.23 10.82 6.12
N THR A 121 -2.23 9.96 6.35
CA THR A 121 -3.29 10.17 7.35
C THR A 121 -4.07 8.86 7.56
N GLU A 122 -5.20 8.91 8.26
CA GLU A 122 -6.13 7.81 8.49
C GLU A 122 -7.55 8.15 8.00
N VAL A 123 -8.28 7.14 7.53
CA VAL A 123 -9.70 7.30 7.19
C VAL A 123 -10.54 7.32 8.46
N THR A 124 -11.50 8.24 8.53
CA THR A 124 -12.47 8.27 9.64
C THR A 124 -13.35 7.02 9.61
N PRO A 125 -13.92 6.60 10.75
CA PRO A 125 -14.85 5.46 10.81
C PRO A 125 -16.02 5.60 9.82
N LYS A 126 -16.55 6.82 9.64
CA LYS A 126 -17.61 7.11 8.67
C LYS A 126 -17.16 6.84 7.23
N LYS A 127 -15.96 7.28 6.84
CA LYS A 127 -15.41 7.01 5.51
C LYS A 127 -15.10 5.54 5.31
N MET A 128 -14.59 4.86 6.35
CA MET A 128 -14.37 3.42 6.31
C MET A 128 -15.66 2.64 6.04
N ASN A 129 -16.77 3.00 6.68
CA ASN A 129 -18.06 2.34 6.42
C ASN A 129 -18.56 2.58 4.99
N LEU A 130 -18.37 3.79 4.44
CA LEU A 130 -18.68 4.07 3.03
C LEU A 130 -17.82 3.24 2.08
N LEU A 131 -16.52 3.06 2.36
CA LEU A 131 -15.64 2.20 1.57
C LEU A 131 -16.08 0.73 1.63
N LYS A 132 -16.45 0.22 2.81
CA LYS A 132 -16.99 -1.14 2.96
C LYS A 132 -18.29 -1.32 2.17
N LYS A 133 -19.21 -0.36 2.25
CA LYS A 133 -20.46 -0.38 1.46
C LYS A 133 -20.19 -0.38 -0.03
N ALA A 134 -19.31 0.50 -0.50
CA ALA A 134 -18.86 0.56 -1.89
C ALA A 134 -18.20 -0.76 -2.32
N TYR A 135 -17.43 -1.41 -1.44
CA TYR A 135 -16.80 -2.71 -1.71
C TYR A 135 -17.84 -3.82 -1.87
N LEU A 136 -18.85 -3.88 -1.00
CA LEU A 136 -19.94 -4.84 -1.12
C LEU A 136 -20.73 -4.66 -2.43
N ILE A 137 -21.00 -3.41 -2.82
CA ILE A 137 -21.61 -3.11 -4.12
C ILE A 137 -20.72 -3.58 -5.27
N HIS A 138 -19.40 -3.33 -5.19
CA HIS A 138 -18.44 -3.74 -6.21
C HIS A 138 -18.39 -5.27 -6.37
N THR A 139 -18.44 -6.02 -5.27
CA THR A 139 -18.40 -7.49 -5.28
C THR A 139 -19.76 -8.14 -5.58
N GLY A 140 -20.84 -7.36 -5.61
CA GLY A 140 -22.20 -7.86 -5.82
C GLY A 140 -22.77 -8.63 -4.62
N ILE A 141 -22.17 -8.47 -3.43
CA ILE A 141 -22.66 -9.10 -2.19
C ILE A 141 -23.82 -8.26 -1.64
N GLU A 142 -24.89 -8.93 -1.21
CA GLU A 142 -26.00 -8.25 -0.53
C GLU A 142 -25.49 -7.50 0.70
N ILE A 143 -25.92 -6.24 0.84
CA ILE A 143 -25.47 -5.38 1.94
C ILE A 143 -26.17 -5.86 3.21
N PRO A 144 -25.42 -6.31 4.23
CA PRO A 144 -26.00 -6.67 5.52
C PRO A 144 -26.77 -5.49 6.12
N PRO A 145 -27.96 -5.71 6.73
CA PRO A 145 -28.77 -4.64 7.31
C PRO A 145 -28.01 -3.74 8.30
N GLU A 146 -26.98 -4.27 8.96
CA GLU A 146 -26.17 -3.55 9.94
C GLU A 146 -25.23 -2.50 9.31
N LEU A 147 -25.08 -2.52 7.97
CA LEU A 147 -24.24 -1.60 7.19
C LEU A 147 -25.06 -0.60 6.35
N LEU A 148 -26.39 -0.60 6.47
CA LEU A 148 -27.29 0.35 5.82
C LEU A 148 -27.39 1.66 6.61
#